data_AF-A0A0Q7I5F2-F1
#
_entry.id   AF-A0A0Q7I5F2-F1
#
_cell.length_a   1.000
_cell.length_b   1.000
_cell.length_c   1.000
_cell.angle_alpha   90.00
_cell.angle_beta   90.00
_cell.angle_gamma   90.00
#
_symmetry.space_group_name_H-M   'P 1'
#
loop_
_entity.id
_entity.type
_entity.pdbx_description
1 polymer ?
#
loop_
_entity_poly.entity_id
_entity_poly.type
_entity_poly.pdbx_seq_one_letter_code
_entity_poly.pdbx_strand_id
1 'polypeptide(L)'
;MNALQKVLGGAVLAVVLAAGLAAPAMAQKLDNKKNPPPVTTAVTGDIDFGDDSSQWSNDGECDDPRFEGAGSAAELVDADIRKDATDCRTAFEAGTVALAGGATTPVAADIDFGDNSSQWSNDGECDDPRFEGAGSAAELVDADILKDANDCRAALEAGTVTFKQGGTTPADVTIATAIDAIDFGDDSSEWNNDGECDDPRFEGTGSAAETIDADLRKDATDCRAAYAAGTVTLKDAGAATTTTAAIDFGDNSSEWANDGECDDPRFQGTGSAAELVDADILKDATDCQAAYDAGTVSFVGGSATADIAYGDDTSQWSKDGECDDPRFSGTGVAGELLDADLGHDATDCRAAVEAGTATYNGESPTTPVAAFDYGSDWSKWANDGECDDLRFMGEGTDKKLLTDDLYGDATDCKALEAEGRVTIRKVYSPEYAAGAPYDSSHIEFGDNSSDYANDDRCDDPRFEGPNAASVLLESDEYHDSVDCKAAYEAGTIILTSEAGL
;
A
#
# COMPACT_ATOMS: atom_id res chain seq x y z
N MET A 1 -11.85 42.86 -58.37
CA MET A 1 -11.54 43.21 -59.79
C MET A 1 -10.07 42.90 -60.01
N ASN A 2 -9.79 42.15 -61.08
CA ASN A 2 -8.48 41.83 -61.68
C ASN A 2 -7.64 40.80 -60.90
N ALA A 3 -7.71 39.51 -61.24
CA ALA A 3 -7.18 38.83 -62.44
C ALA A 3 -5.68 38.50 -62.26
N LEU A 4 -5.34 37.22 -62.05
CA LEU A 4 -5.05 36.22 -63.11
C LEU A 4 -3.90 36.64 -64.03
N GLN A 5 -2.76 35.96 -63.91
CA GLN A 5 -1.90 35.53 -65.01
C GLN A 5 -0.87 34.52 -64.46
N LYS A 6 -1.03 33.21 -64.71
CA LYS A 6 -0.67 32.44 -65.93
C LYS A 6 0.85 32.44 -66.19
N VAL A 7 1.55 31.33 -65.93
CA VAL A 7 1.73 30.12 -66.80
C VAL A 7 3.12 30.16 -67.45
N LEU A 8 3.60 28.96 -67.80
CA LEU A 8 4.81 28.55 -68.52
C LEU A 8 5.94 28.10 -67.57
N GLY A 9 6.40 26.86 -67.58
CA GLY A 9 6.29 25.79 -68.58
C GLY A 9 7.68 25.27 -68.91
N GLY A 10 7.80 23.96 -69.19
CA GLY A 10 8.95 23.42 -69.91
C GLY A 10 9.72 22.34 -69.17
N ALA A 11 9.39 21.11 -69.52
CA ALA A 11 10.19 19.90 -69.29
C ALA A 11 11.52 19.93 -70.08
N VAL A 12 12.48 19.08 -69.68
CA VAL A 12 13.22 18.10 -70.53
C VAL A 12 14.66 17.83 -70.01
N LEU A 13 14.98 16.52 -69.84
CA LEU A 13 16.30 15.81 -69.90
C LEU A 13 17.46 16.29 -69.00
N ALA A 14 18.40 15.48 -68.53
CA ALA A 14 18.63 14.04 -68.47
C ALA A 14 19.94 13.84 -67.67
N VAL A 15 20.01 12.74 -66.90
CA VAL A 15 21.17 11.85 -66.62
C VAL A 15 22.54 12.50 -66.30
N VAL A 16 23.12 12.16 -65.14
CA VAL A 16 24.45 11.50 -64.98
C VAL A 16 24.89 11.59 -63.50
N LEU A 17 24.96 10.40 -62.88
CA LEU A 17 26.00 9.87 -61.97
C LEU A 17 26.55 10.66 -60.77
N ALA A 18 26.57 9.92 -59.66
CA ALA A 18 27.69 9.68 -58.75
C ALA A 18 27.57 10.24 -57.32
N ALA A 19 27.27 9.29 -56.42
CA ALA A 19 27.97 9.00 -55.17
C ALA A 19 28.22 10.14 -54.17
N GLY A 20 27.62 9.94 -52.99
CA GLY A 20 28.38 10.05 -51.75
C GLY A 20 27.83 11.04 -50.74
N LEU A 21 27.78 10.54 -49.51
CA LEU A 21 27.85 11.22 -48.21
C LEU A 21 26.52 11.45 -47.51
N ALA A 22 26.50 10.87 -46.31
CA ALA A 22 25.50 10.91 -45.27
C ALA A 22 25.12 12.34 -44.88
N ALA A 23 23.83 12.51 -44.57
CA ALA A 23 23.33 13.54 -43.68
C ALA A 23 22.22 12.93 -42.81
N PRO A 24 22.15 13.27 -41.52
CA PRO A 24 21.23 12.68 -40.55
C PRO A 24 19.81 13.17 -40.79
N ALA A 25 18.83 12.27 -40.63
CA ALA A 25 17.44 12.67 -40.55
C ALA A 25 17.22 13.40 -39.21
N MET A 26 16.76 14.64 -39.31
CA MET A 26 16.23 15.41 -38.20
C MET A 26 14.93 14.73 -37.74
N ALA A 27 14.97 13.99 -36.63
CA ALA A 27 13.75 13.61 -35.91
C ALA A 27 13.11 14.89 -35.34
N GLN A 28 11.88 15.16 -35.75
CA GLN A 28 11.09 16.27 -35.24
C GLN A 28 10.76 16.00 -33.77
N LYS A 29 11.23 16.90 -32.90
CA LYS A 29 10.82 16.99 -31.50
C LYS A 29 9.30 17.22 -31.45
N LEU A 30 8.55 16.21 -30.99
CA LEU A 30 7.16 16.38 -30.58
C LEU A 30 7.16 17.12 -29.24
N ASP A 31 6.75 18.39 -29.25
CA ASP A 31 6.51 19.17 -28.04
C ASP A 31 5.14 18.78 -27.43
N ASN A 32 5.10 17.75 -26.59
CA ASN A 32 3.91 17.39 -25.79
C ASN A 32 3.94 18.10 -24.43
N LYS A 33 3.59 19.40 -24.40
CA LYS A 33 3.17 20.08 -23.17
C LYS A 33 1.68 19.84 -22.96
N LYS A 34 1.34 18.71 -22.34
CA LYS A 34 0.11 18.42 -21.59
C LYS A 34 0.23 17.00 -21.04
N ASN A 35 0.57 16.87 -19.77
CA ASN A 35 0.66 15.58 -19.08
C ASN A 35 -0.73 14.90 -19.06
N PRO A 36 -0.88 13.64 -19.52
CA PRO A 36 -1.96 12.78 -19.06
C PRO A 36 -1.73 12.41 -17.58
N PRO A 37 -2.78 12.05 -16.82
CA PRO A 37 -2.64 11.64 -15.42
C PRO A 37 -1.78 10.36 -15.31
N PRO A 38 -1.10 10.14 -14.17
CA PRO A 38 -0.33 8.92 -13.95
C PRO A 38 -1.31 7.75 -13.92
N VAL A 39 -1.20 6.85 -14.90
CA VAL A 39 -1.85 5.55 -14.83
C VAL A 39 -1.01 4.71 -13.87
N THR A 40 -1.66 4.27 -12.81
CA THR A 40 -1.16 3.37 -11.78
C THR A 40 -0.54 2.12 -12.41
N THR A 41 0.73 1.92 -12.09
CA THR A 41 1.50 0.68 -12.21
C THR A 41 0.73 -0.51 -11.65
N ALA A 42 0.57 -1.57 -12.46
CA ALA A 42 0.21 -2.90 -11.97
C ALA A 42 0.86 -4.01 -12.83
N VAL A 43 1.33 -5.04 -12.11
CA VAL A 43 1.92 -6.32 -12.52
C VAL A 43 3.43 -6.34 -12.78
N THR A 44 4.22 -6.22 -11.70
CA THR A 44 5.51 -6.93 -11.59
C THR A 44 5.27 -8.31 -10.97
N GLY A 45 4.66 -9.21 -11.74
CA GLY A 45 5.06 -10.61 -11.66
C GLY A 45 6.26 -10.75 -12.58
N ASP A 46 7.35 -11.39 -12.12
CA ASP A 46 8.61 -11.51 -12.87
C ASP A 46 8.41 -11.96 -14.33
N ILE A 47 8.35 -11.00 -15.26
CA ILE A 47 8.35 -11.28 -16.69
C ILE A 47 9.77 -11.68 -17.06
N ASP A 48 9.93 -12.92 -17.55
CA ASP A 48 11.20 -13.37 -18.09
C ASP A 48 11.43 -12.76 -19.48
N PHE A 49 12.14 -11.65 -19.51
CA PHE A 49 12.58 -10.94 -20.71
C PHE A 49 13.70 -11.67 -21.47
N GLY A 50 14.41 -12.62 -20.84
CA GLY A 50 15.48 -13.38 -21.47
C GLY A 50 16.87 -12.71 -21.46
N ASP A 51 17.62 -12.91 -22.55
CA ASP A 51 18.95 -12.32 -22.80
C ASP A 51 18.98 -11.49 -24.11
N ASP A 52 20.13 -10.94 -24.49
CA ASP A 52 20.32 -10.15 -25.71
C ASP A 52 21.04 -10.94 -26.84
N SER A 53 20.77 -12.25 -26.95
CA SER A 53 21.52 -13.12 -27.87
C SER A 53 21.10 -13.05 -29.35
N SER A 54 20.05 -12.31 -29.71
CA SER A 54 19.65 -12.11 -31.11
C SER A 54 20.62 -11.19 -31.87
N GLN A 55 20.59 -11.27 -33.21
CA GLN A 55 21.28 -10.28 -34.05
C GLN A 55 20.54 -8.93 -34.10
N TRP A 56 19.29 -8.91 -33.64
CA TRP A 56 18.42 -7.74 -33.61
C TRP A 56 18.33 -7.10 -32.21
N SER A 57 18.97 -7.69 -31.20
CA SER A 57 18.97 -7.11 -29.85
C SER A 57 19.65 -5.74 -29.80
N ASN A 58 19.15 -4.84 -28.94
CA ASN A 58 19.67 -3.49 -28.72
C ASN A 58 19.60 -2.57 -29.97
N ASP A 59 18.61 -2.77 -30.84
CA ASP A 59 18.37 -1.92 -32.00
C ASP A 59 17.28 -0.85 -31.77
N GLY A 60 16.62 -0.91 -30.62
CA GLY A 60 15.61 0.05 -30.16
C GLY A 60 14.17 -0.36 -30.45
N GLU A 61 13.94 -1.55 -30.98
CA GLU A 61 12.63 -2.18 -31.14
C GLU A 61 12.59 -3.50 -30.34
N CYS A 62 11.42 -3.93 -29.86
CA CYS A 62 11.27 -5.23 -29.21
C CYS A 62 11.00 -6.33 -30.24
N ASP A 63 11.97 -7.22 -30.45
CA ASP A 63 11.89 -8.32 -31.45
C ASP A 63 11.26 -9.60 -30.93
N ASP A 64 10.97 -9.68 -29.63
CA ASP A 64 10.36 -10.86 -29.03
C ASP A 64 8.88 -10.97 -29.43
N PRO A 65 8.47 -12.03 -30.18
CA PRO A 65 7.10 -12.20 -30.64
C PRO A 65 6.07 -12.35 -29.50
N ARG A 66 6.53 -12.56 -28.26
CA ARG A 66 5.66 -12.54 -27.08
C ARG A 66 5.22 -11.14 -26.72
N PHE A 67 5.69 -10.07 -27.36
CA PHE A 67 5.30 -8.68 -27.10
C PHE A 67 4.71 -8.02 -28.35
N GLU A 68 3.66 -7.23 -28.16
CA GLU A 68 2.99 -6.45 -29.19
C GLU A 68 2.83 -4.99 -28.77
N GLY A 69 2.95 -4.05 -29.71
CA GLY A 69 2.72 -2.63 -29.45
C GLY A 69 3.48 -1.72 -30.40
N ALA A 70 3.45 -0.43 -30.10
CA ALA A 70 4.13 0.60 -30.89
C ALA A 70 5.67 0.52 -30.80
N GLY A 71 6.19 -0.16 -29.75
CA GLY A 71 7.62 -0.43 -29.60
C GLY A 71 8.07 -1.82 -30.10
N SER A 72 7.18 -2.61 -30.72
CA SER A 72 7.54 -3.91 -31.29
C SER A 72 8.14 -3.77 -32.68
N ALA A 73 9.06 -4.66 -33.04
CA ALA A 73 9.64 -4.73 -34.37
C ALA A 73 8.58 -5.02 -35.45
N ALA A 74 8.83 -4.53 -36.67
CA ALA A 74 7.89 -4.69 -37.78
C ALA A 74 7.80 -6.14 -38.31
N GLU A 75 8.86 -6.93 -38.15
CA GLU A 75 8.90 -8.36 -38.51
C GLU A 75 9.33 -9.19 -37.30
N LEU A 76 8.40 -9.95 -36.72
CA LEU A 76 8.64 -10.80 -35.56
C LEU A 76 8.84 -12.25 -36.01
N VAL A 77 9.83 -12.95 -35.42
CA VAL A 77 10.07 -14.38 -35.67
C VAL A 77 10.30 -15.15 -34.38
N ASP A 78 9.78 -16.38 -34.29
CA ASP A 78 9.89 -17.25 -33.10
C ASP A 78 11.34 -17.49 -32.62
N ALA A 79 12.31 -17.31 -33.52
CA ALA A 79 13.72 -17.46 -33.19
C ALA A 79 14.21 -16.41 -32.17
N ASP A 80 13.51 -15.28 -32.03
CA ASP A 80 13.88 -14.12 -31.21
C ASP A 80 13.16 -14.06 -29.85
N ILE A 81 12.35 -15.08 -29.52
CA ILE A 81 11.75 -15.24 -28.19
C ILE A 81 12.85 -15.25 -27.11
N ARG A 82 12.77 -14.33 -26.14
CA ARG A 82 13.69 -14.14 -25.00
C ARG A 82 15.13 -13.77 -25.40
N LYS A 83 15.33 -13.14 -26.56
CA LYS A 83 16.67 -12.83 -27.08
C LYS A 83 16.94 -11.35 -27.35
N ASP A 84 15.99 -10.52 -26.93
CA ASP A 84 16.07 -9.07 -26.99
C ASP A 84 15.52 -8.46 -25.69
N ALA A 85 16.18 -8.81 -24.59
CA ALA A 85 15.69 -8.50 -23.25
C ALA A 85 15.76 -7.00 -22.94
N THR A 86 16.80 -6.30 -23.39
CA THR A 86 17.01 -4.89 -23.08
C THR A 86 15.95 -4.00 -23.73
N ASP A 87 15.66 -4.18 -25.03
CA ASP A 87 14.68 -3.35 -25.72
C ASP A 87 13.25 -3.73 -25.33
N CYS A 88 12.93 -5.02 -25.20
CA CYS A 88 11.61 -5.45 -24.72
C CYS A 88 11.30 -5.00 -23.28
N ARG A 89 12.27 -5.01 -22.37
CA ARG A 89 12.09 -4.46 -21.01
C ARG A 89 11.85 -2.95 -21.07
N THR A 90 12.68 -2.23 -21.80
CA THR A 90 12.58 -0.77 -21.92
C THR A 90 11.25 -0.35 -22.53
N ALA A 91 10.84 -1.04 -23.60
CA ALA A 91 9.57 -0.79 -24.26
C ALA A 91 8.36 -1.15 -23.38
N PHE A 92 8.47 -2.20 -22.55
CA PHE A 92 7.44 -2.61 -21.60
C PHE A 92 7.31 -1.63 -20.43
N GLU A 93 8.43 -1.19 -19.83
CA GLU A 93 8.46 -0.18 -18.77
C GLU A 93 7.96 1.19 -19.27
N ALA A 94 8.21 1.51 -20.53
CA ALA A 94 7.67 2.70 -21.20
C ALA A 94 6.18 2.56 -21.59
N GLY A 95 5.58 1.37 -21.41
CA GLY A 95 4.20 1.08 -21.80
C GLY A 95 3.95 1.10 -23.32
N THR A 96 5.00 0.96 -24.12
CA THR A 96 4.94 0.98 -25.59
C THR A 96 4.76 -0.40 -26.22
N VAL A 97 5.05 -1.47 -25.45
CA VAL A 97 4.69 -2.86 -25.77
C VAL A 97 4.03 -3.55 -24.57
N ALA A 98 3.20 -4.53 -24.83
CA ALA A 98 2.57 -5.43 -23.85
C ALA A 98 2.78 -6.88 -24.30
N LEU A 99 2.65 -7.88 -23.42
CA LEU A 99 2.73 -9.27 -23.85
C LEU A 99 1.60 -9.56 -24.87
N ALA A 100 1.93 -10.12 -26.04
CA ALA A 100 1.00 -10.61 -27.05
C ALA A 100 0.27 -11.84 -26.48
N GLY A 101 -1.07 -11.75 -26.39
CA GLY A 101 -1.88 -12.67 -25.57
C GLY A 101 -1.90 -12.33 -24.08
N GLY A 102 -1.24 -11.24 -23.70
CA GLY A 102 -1.32 -10.52 -22.43
C GLY A 102 -2.34 -9.37 -22.43
N ALA A 103 -3.22 -9.33 -23.44
CA ALA A 103 -4.63 -9.25 -23.07
C ALA A 103 -4.92 -10.49 -22.24
N THR A 104 -4.67 -10.40 -20.93
CA THR A 104 -5.46 -11.20 -20.02
C THR A 104 -6.88 -10.99 -20.50
N THR A 105 -7.50 -12.08 -20.90
CA THR A 105 -8.94 -12.16 -20.97
C THR A 105 -9.30 -12.65 -19.56
N PRO A 106 -9.33 -11.82 -18.49
CA PRO A 106 -9.89 -12.24 -17.22
C PRO A 106 -11.41 -12.13 -17.36
N VAL A 107 -11.99 -12.84 -18.32
CA VAL A 107 -13.43 -12.86 -18.51
C VAL A 107 -13.92 -14.30 -18.61
N ALA A 108 -13.17 -15.25 -19.15
CA ALA A 108 -13.63 -16.64 -19.14
C ALA A 108 -13.63 -17.30 -17.72
N ALA A 109 -12.76 -16.84 -16.81
CA ALA A 109 -12.71 -17.36 -15.44
C ALA A 109 -13.69 -16.66 -14.49
N ASP A 110 -14.02 -15.39 -14.76
CA ASP A 110 -14.85 -14.53 -13.89
C ASP A 110 -16.26 -14.26 -14.44
N ILE A 111 -16.58 -14.63 -15.70
CA ILE A 111 -17.95 -14.59 -16.21
C ILE A 111 -18.71 -15.78 -15.64
N ASP A 112 -19.75 -15.50 -14.86
CA ASP A 112 -20.78 -16.48 -14.57
C ASP A 112 -21.58 -16.76 -15.86
N PHE A 113 -21.32 -17.92 -16.45
CA PHE A 113 -22.05 -18.45 -17.60
C PHE A 113 -23.38 -19.11 -17.19
N GLY A 114 -23.56 -19.40 -15.90
CA GLY A 114 -24.77 -20.02 -15.36
C GLY A 114 -24.86 -21.52 -15.64
N ASP A 115 -26.09 -22.00 -15.91
CA ASP A 115 -26.44 -23.39 -16.18
C ASP A 115 -26.96 -23.62 -17.61
N ASN A 116 -27.48 -24.83 -17.88
CA ASN A 116 -28.08 -25.20 -19.18
C ASN A 116 -29.57 -25.55 -19.01
N SER A 117 -30.32 -24.74 -18.24
CA SER A 117 -31.71 -25.04 -17.88
C SER A 117 -32.75 -24.60 -18.93
N SER A 118 -32.35 -23.79 -19.92
CA SER A 118 -33.26 -23.35 -20.98
C SER A 118 -33.52 -24.45 -22.03
N GLN A 119 -34.68 -24.38 -22.69
CA GLN A 119 -35.00 -25.24 -23.84
C GLN A 119 -34.13 -24.97 -25.06
N TRP A 120 -33.47 -23.80 -25.09
CA TRP A 120 -32.57 -23.37 -26.16
C TRP A 120 -31.10 -23.68 -25.85
N SER A 121 -30.79 -24.10 -24.62
CA SER A 121 -29.41 -24.47 -24.28
C SER A 121 -28.85 -25.64 -25.11
N ASN A 122 -27.56 -25.57 -25.45
CA ASN A 122 -26.84 -26.59 -26.22
C ASN A 122 -27.35 -26.77 -27.68
N ASP A 123 -27.89 -25.72 -28.30
CA ASP A 123 -28.32 -25.74 -29.69
C ASP A 123 -27.25 -25.23 -30.69
N GLY A 124 -26.13 -24.74 -30.17
CA GLY A 124 -24.96 -24.28 -30.92
C GLY A 124 -24.91 -22.77 -31.12
N GLU A 125 -25.84 -22.01 -30.56
CA GLU A 125 -25.84 -20.54 -30.50
C GLU A 125 -25.84 -20.10 -29.03
N CYS A 126 -25.29 -18.92 -28.71
CA CYS A 126 -25.37 -18.34 -27.36
C CYS A 126 -26.67 -17.55 -27.18
N ASP A 127 -27.60 -18.07 -26.39
CA ASP A 127 -28.92 -17.46 -26.14
C ASP A 127 -28.93 -16.43 -25.01
N ASP A 128 -27.84 -16.30 -24.26
CA ASP A 128 -27.75 -15.36 -23.16
C ASP A 128 -27.66 -13.91 -23.69
N PRO A 129 -28.65 -13.03 -23.38
CA PRO A 129 -28.69 -11.67 -23.87
C PRO A 129 -27.50 -10.81 -23.45
N ARG A 130 -26.74 -11.22 -22.43
CA ARG A 130 -25.51 -10.56 -21.97
C ARG A 130 -24.35 -10.74 -22.94
N PHE A 131 -24.48 -11.55 -24.00
CA PHE A 131 -23.46 -11.70 -25.04
C PHE A 131 -23.94 -11.13 -26.38
N GLU A 132 -23.00 -10.65 -27.21
CA GLU A 132 -23.22 -10.29 -28.61
C GLU A 132 -22.15 -10.84 -29.52
N GLY A 133 -22.51 -11.15 -30.77
CA GLY A 133 -21.56 -11.46 -31.81
C GLY A 133 -22.16 -12.39 -32.85
N ALA A 134 -21.30 -12.93 -33.70
CA ALA A 134 -21.70 -13.87 -34.75
C ALA A 134 -22.13 -15.23 -34.20
N GLY A 135 -21.76 -15.56 -32.96
CA GLY A 135 -22.18 -16.78 -32.26
C GLY A 135 -23.38 -16.61 -31.33
N SER A 136 -24.02 -15.42 -31.28
CA SER A 136 -25.23 -15.20 -30.50
C SER A 136 -26.48 -15.62 -31.27
N ALA A 137 -27.50 -16.08 -30.55
CA ALA A 137 -28.79 -16.42 -31.14
C ALA A 137 -29.45 -15.23 -31.82
N ALA A 138 -30.25 -15.50 -32.86
CA ALA A 138 -30.93 -14.46 -33.64
C ALA A 138 -32.02 -13.72 -32.85
N GLU A 139 -32.64 -14.39 -31.88
CA GLU A 139 -33.61 -13.81 -30.94
C GLU A 139 -33.14 -14.05 -29.51
N LEU A 140 -32.82 -12.98 -28.79
CA LEU A 140 -32.38 -13.02 -27.40
C LEU A 140 -33.52 -12.55 -26.48
N VAL A 141 -33.76 -13.26 -25.36
CA VAL A 141 -34.77 -12.89 -24.37
C VAL A 141 -34.20 -12.97 -22.95
N ASP A 142 -34.62 -12.05 -22.07
CA ASP A 142 -34.12 -11.96 -20.68
C ASP A 142 -34.35 -13.25 -19.86
N ALA A 143 -35.32 -14.07 -20.26
CA ALA A 143 -35.59 -15.36 -19.62
C ALA A 143 -34.43 -16.36 -19.77
N ASP A 144 -33.52 -16.17 -20.73
CA ASP A 144 -32.40 -17.06 -21.04
C ASP A 144 -31.04 -16.56 -20.48
N ILE A 145 -31.03 -15.47 -19.71
CA ILE A 145 -29.86 -15.04 -18.93
C ILE A 145 -29.38 -16.19 -18.04
N LEU A 146 -28.09 -16.54 -18.11
CA LEU A 146 -27.43 -17.59 -17.33
C LEU A 146 -27.96 -19.01 -17.58
N LYS A 147 -28.65 -19.28 -18.69
CA LYS A 147 -29.28 -20.59 -18.93
C LYS A 147 -28.76 -21.35 -20.14
N ASP A 148 -27.71 -20.83 -20.76
CA ASP A 148 -27.05 -21.42 -21.93
C ASP A 148 -25.52 -21.37 -21.79
N ALA A 149 -25.05 -21.91 -20.66
CA ALA A 149 -23.67 -21.78 -20.24
C ALA A 149 -22.66 -22.43 -21.21
N ASN A 150 -23.02 -23.57 -21.81
CA ASN A 150 -22.10 -24.33 -22.65
C ASN A 150 -21.83 -23.61 -23.97
N ASP A 151 -22.87 -23.15 -24.66
CA ASP A 151 -22.71 -22.52 -25.97
C ASP A 151 -22.15 -21.10 -25.83
N CYS A 152 -22.54 -20.34 -24.81
CA CYS A 152 -21.94 -19.03 -24.53
C CYS A 152 -20.46 -19.10 -24.14
N ARG A 153 -20.04 -20.12 -23.38
CA ARG A 153 -18.62 -20.36 -23.09
C ARG A 153 -17.85 -20.73 -24.35
N ALA A 154 -18.36 -21.69 -25.11
CA ALA A 154 -17.72 -22.14 -26.34
C ALA A 154 -17.61 -21.02 -27.38
N ALA A 155 -18.65 -20.20 -27.51
CA ALA A 155 -18.69 -19.08 -28.43
C ALA A 155 -17.72 -17.95 -28.00
N LEU A 156 -17.54 -17.72 -26.70
CA LEU A 156 -16.57 -16.76 -26.15
C LEU A 156 -15.13 -17.26 -26.35
N GLU A 157 -14.85 -18.53 -26.05
CA GLU A 157 -13.54 -19.18 -26.29
C GLU A 157 -13.17 -19.17 -27.78
N ALA A 158 -14.15 -19.35 -28.65
CA ALA A 158 -13.97 -19.26 -30.09
C ALA A 158 -13.85 -17.81 -30.61
N GLY A 159 -14.04 -16.81 -29.74
CA GLY A 159 -14.04 -15.38 -30.10
C GLY A 159 -15.18 -14.97 -31.03
N THR A 160 -16.26 -15.75 -31.08
CA THR A 160 -17.44 -15.52 -31.94
C THR A 160 -18.53 -14.70 -31.25
N VAL A 161 -18.51 -14.64 -29.92
CA VAL A 161 -19.28 -13.68 -29.11
C VAL A 161 -18.35 -12.92 -28.17
N THR A 162 -18.79 -11.75 -27.77
CA THR A 162 -18.22 -10.90 -26.73
C THR A 162 -19.27 -10.69 -25.66
N PHE A 163 -18.87 -10.73 -24.39
CA PHE A 163 -19.76 -10.33 -23.30
C PHE A 163 -20.04 -8.83 -23.43
N LYS A 164 -21.31 -8.46 -23.56
CA LYS A 164 -21.78 -7.08 -23.45
C LYS A 164 -21.49 -6.65 -22.03
N GLN A 165 -20.41 -5.91 -21.83
CA GLN A 165 -20.29 -5.10 -20.62
C GLN A 165 -21.52 -4.19 -20.57
N GLY A 166 -22.49 -4.54 -19.71
CA GLY A 166 -23.44 -3.57 -19.21
C GLY A 166 -22.63 -2.43 -18.60
N GLY A 167 -22.85 -1.21 -19.10
CA GLY A 167 -21.94 -0.08 -18.92
C GLY A 167 -21.41 0.06 -17.50
N THR A 168 -20.08 0.06 -17.36
CA THR A 168 -19.41 0.26 -16.07
C THR A 168 -18.02 0.83 -16.34
N THR A 169 -17.78 2.02 -15.80
CA THR A 169 -16.45 2.64 -15.78
C THR A 169 -15.55 1.94 -14.76
N PRO A 170 -14.22 2.15 -14.76
CA PRO A 170 -13.34 1.62 -13.70
C PRO A 170 -13.77 2.00 -12.27
N ALA A 171 -14.54 3.08 -12.10
CA ALA A 171 -15.15 3.46 -10.83
C ALA A 171 -16.30 2.53 -10.40
N ASP A 172 -17.03 1.94 -11.35
CA ASP A 172 -18.11 0.99 -11.07
C ASP A 172 -17.59 -0.41 -10.75
N VAL A 173 -16.41 -0.79 -11.24
CA VAL A 173 -15.75 -2.04 -10.82
C VAL A 173 -15.33 -1.95 -9.36
N THR A 174 -14.77 -0.81 -8.93
CA THR A 174 -14.45 -0.58 -7.50
C THR A 174 -15.70 -0.52 -6.61
N ILE A 175 -16.83 -0.04 -7.13
CA ILE A 175 -18.11 0.01 -6.39
C ILE A 175 -18.80 -1.35 -6.40
N ALA A 176 -18.75 -2.15 -7.47
CA ALA A 176 -19.33 -3.49 -7.52
C ALA A 176 -18.60 -4.44 -6.55
N THR A 177 -17.27 -4.40 -6.51
CA THR A 177 -16.48 -5.12 -5.50
C THR A 177 -16.79 -4.64 -4.08
N ALA A 178 -17.08 -3.35 -3.89
CA ALA A 178 -17.51 -2.81 -2.60
C ALA A 178 -18.96 -3.21 -2.23
N ILE A 179 -19.88 -3.26 -3.19
CA ILE A 179 -21.28 -3.69 -3.02
C ILE A 179 -21.34 -5.16 -2.65
N ASP A 180 -20.58 -6.01 -3.34
CA ASP A 180 -20.57 -7.45 -3.06
C ASP A 180 -19.89 -7.77 -1.73
N ALA A 181 -19.03 -6.87 -1.22
CA ALA A 181 -18.42 -6.97 0.11
C ALA A 181 -19.35 -6.48 1.25
N ILE A 182 -20.45 -5.79 0.93
CA ILE A 182 -21.39 -5.28 1.94
C ILE A 182 -22.52 -6.29 2.13
N ASP A 183 -22.64 -6.82 3.34
CA ASP A 183 -23.83 -7.58 3.74
C ASP A 183 -25.00 -6.61 3.99
N PHE A 184 -25.88 -6.50 3.00
CA PHE A 184 -27.12 -5.72 3.06
C PHE A 184 -28.23 -6.42 3.87
N GLY A 185 -28.11 -7.72 4.15
CA GLY A 185 -29.10 -8.50 4.92
C GLY A 185 -30.31 -8.99 4.13
N ASP A 186 -31.49 -8.94 4.75
CA ASP A 186 -32.78 -9.38 4.21
C ASP A 186 -33.83 -8.24 4.14
N ASP A 187 -35.06 -8.56 3.72
CA ASP A 187 -36.20 -7.63 3.65
C ASP A 187 -37.26 -8.02 4.71
N SER A 188 -36.87 -8.04 5.99
CA SER A 188 -37.74 -8.52 7.09
C SER A 188 -38.38 -7.44 7.97
N SER A 189 -38.04 -6.16 7.80
CA SER A 189 -38.64 -5.05 8.57
C SER A 189 -40.04 -4.66 8.06
N GLU A 190 -40.75 -3.79 8.77
CA GLU A 190 -42.01 -3.19 8.27
C GLU A 190 -41.76 -2.16 7.15
N TRP A 191 -40.53 -1.63 7.09
CA TRP A 191 -40.15 -0.51 6.23
C TRP A 191 -39.39 -0.95 4.96
N ASN A 192 -39.11 -2.25 4.78
CA ASN A 192 -38.47 -2.74 3.57
C ASN A 192 -39.24 -2.38 2.28
N ASN A 193 -38.51 -2.17 1.19
CA ASN A 193 -39.07 -1.92 -0.15
C ASN A 193 -39.97 -0.66 -0.24
N ASP A 194 -39.76 0.34 0.62
CA ASP A 194 -40.49 1.60 0.62
C ASP A 194 -39.81 2.71 -0.22
N GLY A 195 -38.59 2.43 -0.69
CA GLY A 195 -37.78 3.31 -1.54
C GLY A 195 -36.77 4.17 -0.79
N GLU A 196 -36.64 4.00 0.53
CA GLU A 196 -35.59 4.59 1.38
C GLU A 196 -34.77 3.46 2.03
N CYS A 197 -33.50 3.73 2.39
CA CYS A 197 -32.68 2.77 3.13
C CYS A 197 -32.85 2.97 4.64
N ASP A 198 -33.51 2.02 5.30
CA ASP A 198 -33.81 2.08 6.75
C ASP A 198 -32.69 1.54 7.64
N ASP A 199 -31.67 0.92 7.05
CA ASP A 199 -30.58 0.33 7.82
C ASP A 199 -29.72 1.43 8.48
N PRO A 200 -29.63 1.46 9.82
CA PRO A 200 -28.89 2.49 10.56
C PRO A 200 -27.40 2.52 10.26
N ARG A 201 -26.83 1.51 9.60
CA ARG A 201 -25.43 1.52 9.13
C ARG A 201 -25.19 2.45 7.94
N PHE A 202 -26.23 2.86 7.23
CA PHE A 202 -26.11 3.72 6.05
C PHE A 202 -26.51 5.16 6.36
N GLU A 203 -25.86 6.11 5.70
CA GLU A 203 -26.21 7.54 5.71
C GLU A 203 -26.24 8.11 4.30
N GLY A 204 -27.09 9.12 4.07
CA GLY A 204 -27.11 9.85 2.81
C GLY A 204 -28.51 10.31 2.45
N THR A 205 -28.65 10.83 1.23
CA THR A 205 -29.95 11.33 0.73
C THR A 205 -30.93 10.21 0.38
N GLY A 206 -30.45 8.97 0.25
CA GLY A 206 -31.29 7.78 0.07
C GLY A 206 -31.58 7.03 1.36
N SER A 207 -31.11 7.51 2.53
CA SER A 207 -31.43 6.91 3.83
C SER A 207 -32.72 7.47 4.40
N ALA A 208 -33.44 6.65 5.17
CA ALA A 208 -34.60 7.09 5.91
C ALA A 208 -34.26 8.21 6.89
N ALA A 209 -35.21 9.13 7.10
CA ALA A 209 -35.02 10.29 7.97
C ALA A 209 -34.87 9.91 9.46
N GLU A 210 -35.46 8.78 9.87
CA GLU A 210 -35.36 8.21 11.20
C GLU A 210 -35.00 6.72 11.08
N THR A 211 -33.76 6.35 11.38
CA THR A 211 -33.31 4.95 11.43
C THR A 211 -33.32 4.42 12.86
N ILE A 212 -33.75 3.18 13.08
CA ILE A 212 -33.73 2.52 14.39
C ILE A 212 -32.95 1.21 14.34
N ASP A 213 -32.32 0.81 15.46
CA ASP A 213 -31.50 -0.41 15.54
C ASP A 213 -32.26 -1.69 15.17
N ALA A 214 -33.59 -1.69 15.29
CA ALA A 214 -34.42 -2.83 14.95
C ALA A 214 -34.40 -3.18 13.45
N ASP A 215 -34.05 -2.22 12.59
CA ASP A 215 -34.06 -2.34 11.12
C ASP A 215 -32.65 -2.60 10.54
N LEU A 216 -31.68 -2.87 11.42
CA LEU A 216 -30.33 -3.31 11.06
C LEU A 216 -30.35 -4.56 10.15
N ARG A 217 -29.87 -4.43 8.91
CA ARG A 217 -29.82 -5.46 7.87
C ARG A 217 -31.18 -6.02 7.43
N LYS A 218 -32.26 -5.24 7.53
CA LYS A 218 -33.63 -5.71 7.24
C LYS A 218 -34.34 -5.01 6.09
N ASP A 219 -33.59 -4.19 5.36
CA ASP A 219 -34.04 -3.46 4.19
C ASP A 219 -32.98 -3.56 3.07
N ALA A 220 -32.67 -4.80 2.69
CA ALA A 220 -31.56 -5.08 1.81
C ALA A 220 -31.76 -4.55 0.39
N THR A 221 -32.99 -4.61 -0.12
CA THR A 221 -33.30 -4.22 -1.50
C THR A 221 -33.10 -2.71 -1.71
N ASP A 222 -33.63 -1.86 -0.83
CA ASP A 222 -33.51 -0.42 -0.97
C ASP A 222 -32.12 0.08 -0.57
N CYS A 223 -31.50 -0.46 0.47
CA CYS A 223 -30.13 -0.11 0.83
C CYS A 223 -29.11 -0.48 -0.25
N ARG A 224 -29.26 -1.64 -0.91
CA ARG A 224 -28.40 -2.02 -2.06
C ARG A 224 -28.60 -1.06 -3.23
N ALA A 225 -29.85 -0.74 -3.56
CA ALA A 225 -30.16 0.17 -4.66
C ALA A 225 -29.63 1.59 -4.37
N ALA A 226 -29.83 2.09 -3.15
CA ALA A 226 -29.38 3.40 -2.72
C ALA A 226 -27.85 3.51 -2.70
N TYR A 227 -27.14 2.45 -2.28
CA TYR A 227 -25.67 2.40 -2.27
C TYR A 227 -25.12 2.30 -3.70
N ALA A 228 -25.72 1.46 -4.55
CA ALA A 228 -25.36 1.38 -5.98
C ALA A 228 -25.58 2.70 -6.73
N ALA A 229 -26.61 3.45 -6.35
CA ALA A 229 -26.87 4.78 -6.87
C ALA A 229 -25.94 5.86 -6.26
N GLY A 230 -25.09 5.52 -5.29
CA GLY A 230 -24.23 6.45 -4.56
C GLY A 230 -25.00 7.47 -3.71
N THR A 231 -26.26 7.19 -3.39
CA THR A 231 -27.13 8.08 -2.59
C THR A 231 -27.05 7.81 -1.10
N VAL A 232 -26.48 6.67 -0.71
CA VAL A 232 -26.08 6.36 0.68
C VAL A 232 -24.65 5.82 0.72
N THR A 233 -23.99 6.02 1.85
CA THR A 233 -22.67 5.50 2.21
C THR A 233 -22.75 4.74 3.53
N LEU A 234 -21.91 3.72 3.72
CA LEU A 234 -21.80 3.03 5.00
C LEU A 234 -21.08 3.95 6.00
N LYS A 235 -21.66 4.18 7.18
CA LYS A 235 -21.16 5.10 8.22
C LYS A 235 -19.76 4.71 8.73
N ASP A 236 -19.38 3.44 8.61
CA ASP A 236 -18.08 2.91 9.08
C ASP A 236 -17.28 2.25 7.95
N ALA A 237 -16.71 3.03 7.03
CA ALA A 237 -15.60 2.61 6.16
C ALA A 237 -14.26 2.47 6.93
N GLY A 238 -14.31 2.11 8.22
CA GLY A 238 -13.19 2.01 9.16
C GLY A 238 -13.21 0.77 10.04
N ALA A 239 -14.01 -0.26 9.72
CA ALA A 239 -13.92 -1.58 10.32
C ALA A 239 -13.29 -2.55 9.32
N ALA A 240 -12.14 -3.10 9.68
CA ALA A 240 -11.29 -3.92 8.84
C ALA A 240 -12.05 -5.08 8.17
N THR A 241 -12.14 -5.07 6.84
CA THR A 241 -12.22 -6.31 6.06
C THR A 241 -10.85 -6.98 6.17
N THR A 242 -10.64 -7.73 7.25
CA THR A 242 -9.51 -8.64 7.34
C THR A 242 -9.72 -9.69 6.25
N THR A 243 -8.98 -9.59 5.15
CA THR A 243 -8.93 -10.64 4.12
C THR A 243 -8.67 -11.98 4.82
N THR A 244 -9.36 -13.06 4.44
CA THR A 244 -9.23 -14.40 5.06
C THR A 244 -7.78 -14.89 5.19
N ALA A 245 -6.88 -14.38 4.35
CA ALA A 245 -5.43 -14.61 4.42
C ALA A 245 -4.72 -14.02 5.66
N ALA A 246 -5.39 -13.17 6.44
CA ALA A 246 -4.85 -12.48 7.61
C ALA A 246 -5.48 -12.92 8.94
N ILE A 247 -6.47 -13.82 8.91
CA ILE A 247 -7.07 -14.38 10.13
C ILE A 247 -6.24 -15.60 10.55
N ASP A 248 -5.57 -15.52 11.69
CA ASP A 248 -4.95 -16.68 12.32
C ASP A 248 -6.01 -17.52 13.01
N PHE A 249 -6.34 -18.67 12.40
CA PHE A 249 -7.27 -19.66 12.95
C PHE A 249 -6.60 -20.55 14.02
N GLY A 250 -5.27 -20.57 14.11
CA GLY A 250 -4.54 -21.32 15.13
C GLY A 250 -4.29 -22.80 14.79
N ASP A 251 -4.37 -23.66 15.81
CA ASP A 251 -4.22 -25.12 15.72
C ASP A 251 -5.46 -25.88 16.23
N ASN A 252 -5.36 -27.20 16.40
CA ASN A 252 -6.46 -28.07 16.87
C ASN A 252 -6.11 -28.72 18.23
N SER A 253 -5.55 -27.96 19.16
CA SER A 253 -4.96 -28.51 20.40
C SER A 253 -5.93 -28.62 21.59
N SER A 254 -7.16 -28.10 21.50
CA SER A 254 -8.16 -28.21 22.58
C SER A 254 -8.85 -29.58 22.60
N GLU A 255 -9.61 -29.87 23.67
CA GLU A 255 -10.44 -31.08 23.74
C GLU A 255 -11.72 -31.00 22.91
N TRP A 256 -12.10 -29.78 22.50
CA TRP A 256 -13.28 -29.47 21.71
C TRP A 256 -12.98 -29.34 20.21
N ALA A 257 -11.70 -29.23 19.83
CA ALA A 257 -11.30 -29.15 18.44
C ALA A 257 -11.82 -30.29 17.53
N ASN A 258 -12.31 -29.94 16.33
CA ASN A 258 -12.84 -30.88 15.33
C ASN A 258 -14.16 -31.58 15.76
N ASP A 259 -14.98 -30.94 16.58
CA ASP A 259 -16.30 -31.45 16.98
C ASP A 259 -17.46 -30.95 16.10
N GLY A 260 -17.19 -30.02 15.19
CA GLY A 260 -18.11 -29.46 14.21
C GLY A 260 -18.71 -28.11 14.60
N GLU A 261 -18.32 -27.53 15.72
CA GLU A 261 -18.64 -26.16 16.15
C GLU A 261 -17.33 -25.36 16.27
N CYS A 262 -17.37 -24.04 16.07
CA CYS A 262 -16.21 -23.19 16.32
C CYS A 262 -16.13 -22.80 17.79
N ASP A 263 -15.14 -23.32 18.51
CA ASP A 263 -14.95 -23.07 19.96
C ASP A 263 -14.16 -21.79 20.27
N ASP A 264 -13.60 -21.15 19.24
CA ASP A 264 -12.78 -19.95 19.42
C ASP A 264 -13.65 -18.71 19.70
N PRO A 265 -13.55 -18.09 20.89
CA PRO A 265 -14.35 -16.92 21.27
C PRO A 265 -14.19 -15.69 20.35
N ARG A 266 -13.15 -15.65 19.50
CA ARG A 266 -12.94 -14.58 18.50
C ARG A 266 -13.93 -14.66 17.34
N PHE A 267 -14.69 -15.75 17.23
CA PHE A 267 -15.69 -15.99 16.20
C PHE A 267 -17.08 -16.08 16.82
N GLN A 268 -18.06 -15.40 16.20
CA GLN A 268 -19.46 -15.45 16.64
C GLN A 268 -20.39 -15.78 15.48
N GLY A 269 -21.38 -16.63 15.74
CA GLY A 269 -22.47 -16.90 14.80
C GLY A 269 -23.17 -18.21 15.10
N THR A 270 -23.95 -18.69 14.15
CA THR A 270 -24.68 -19.96 14.27
C THR A 270 -23.79 -21.19 14.18
N GLY A 271 -22.55 -21.04 13.70
CA GLY A 271 -21.52 -22.07 13.72
C GLY A 271 -20.61 -22.04 14.94
N SER A 272 -20.81 -21.13 15.90
CA SER A 272 -20.03 -21.08 17.14
C SER A 272 -20.57 -22.08 18.17
N ALA A 273 -19.69 -22.59 19.02
CA ALA A 273 -20.07 -23.42 20.15
C ALA A 273 -21.01 -22.69 21.11
N ALA A 274 -21.86 -23.44 21.81
CA ALA A 274 -22.83 -22.87 22.75
C ALA A 274 -22.17 -22.28 24.01
N GLU A 275 -21.02 -22.82 24.42
CA GLU A 275 -20.18 -22.29 25.49
C GLU A 275 -18.80 -21.99 24.93
N LEU A 276 -18.41 -20.71 24.93
CA LEU A 276 -17.10 -20.26 24.47
C LEU A 276 -16.25 -19.91 25.69
N VAL A 277 -15.00 -20.35 25.71
CA VAL A 277 -14.05 -20.04 26.78
C VAL A 277 -12.70 -19.60 26.22
N ASP A 278 -12.03 -18.66 26.89
CA ASP A 278 -10.74 -18.10 26.43
C ASP A 278 -9.64 -19.15 26.29
N ALA A 279 -9.76 -20.27 27.00
CA ALA A 279 -8.84 -21.38 26.89
C ALA A 279 -8.80 -22.00 25.49
N ASP A 280 -9.81 -21.79 24.65
CA ASP A 280 -9.96 -22.39 23.31
C ASP A 280 -9.63 -21.41 22.17
N ILE A 281 -9.20 -20.19 22.49
CA ILE A 281 -8.64 -19.25 21.50
C ILE A 281 -7.49 -19.90 20.73
N LEU A 282 -7.56 -19.86 19.39
CA LEU A 282 -6.58 -20.43 18.45
C LEU A 282 -6.42 -21.96 18.54
N LYS A 283 -7.39 -22.69 19.12
CA LYS A 283 -7.23 -24.14 19.35
C LYS A 283 -8.24 -25.02 18.65
N ASP A 284 -9.10 -24.42 17.82
CA ASP A 284 -10.09 -25.12 17.00
C ASP A 284 -10.10 -24.60 15.55
N ALA A 285 -8.91 -24.62 14.95
CA ALA A 285 -8.69 -24.01 13.64
C ALA A 285 -9.53 -24.63 12.53
N THR A 286 -9.71 -25.96 12.52
CA THR A 286 -10.45 -26.64 11.44
C THR A 286 -11.90 -26.19 11.38
N ASP A 287 -12.59 -26.18 12.53
CA ASP A 287 -14.02 -25.91 12.56
C ASP A 287 -14.30 -24.41 12.47
N CYS A 288 -13.46 -23.57 13.09
CA CYS A 288 -13.55 -22.11 12.93
C CYS A 288 -13.27 -21.66 11.50
N GLN A 289 -12.31 -22.27 10.79
CA GLN A 289 -12.10 -21.99 9.37
C GLN A 289 -13.29 -22.44 8.54
N ALA A 290 -13.78 -23.65 8.75
CA ALA A 290 -14.92 -24.18 8.01
C ALA A 290 -16.20 -23.35 8.23
N ALA A 291 -16.46 -22.93 9.47
CA ALA A 291 -17.61 -22.10 9.82
C ALA A 291 -17.47 -20.68 9.26
N TYR A 292 -16.25 -20.12 9.24
CA TYR A 292 -15.98 -18.81 8.66
C TYR A 292 -16.15 -18.84 7.13
N ASP A 293 -15.59 -19.84 6.45
CA ASP A 293 -15.74 -20.04 5.00
C ASP A 293 -17.20 -20.31 4.60
N ALA A 294 -17.97 -20.95 5.48
CA ALA A 294 -19.40 -21.15 5.30
C ALA A 294 -20.25 -19.92 5.64
N GLY A 295 -19.65 -18.85 6.17
CA GLY A 295 -20.34 -17.64 6.63
C GLY A 295 -21.26 -17.87 7.83
N THR A 296 -21.13 -18.98 8.54
CA THR A 296 -21.93 -19.29 9.74
C THR A 296 -21.35 -18.68 11.01
N VAL A 297 -20.08 -18.27 10.99
CA VAL A 297 -19.47 -17.40 11.99
C VAL A 297 -18.80 -16.20 11.33
N SER A 298 -18.78 -15.09 12.04
CA SER A 298 -18.01 -13.89 11.71
C SER A 298 -16.88 -13.72 12.70
N PHE A 299 -15.71 -13.33 12.20
CA PHE A 299 -14.61 -12.90 13.05
C PHE A 299 -15.00 -11.55 13.67
N VAL A 300 -15.23 -11.52 14.98
CA VAL A 300 -15.70 -10.32 15.69
C VAL A 300 -14.57 -9.57 16.38
N GLY A 301 -13.33 -10.02 16.23
CA GLY A 301 -12.19 -9.44 16.91
C GLY A 301 -12.33 -9.60 18.43
N GLY A 302 -12.00 -10.79 18.92
CA GLY A 302 -11.44 -10.92 20.26
C GLY A 302 -9.93 -10.81 20.11
N SER A 303 -9.28 -9.96 20.92
CA SER A 303 -7.83 -9.79 20.84
C SER A 303 -7.17 -11.17 20.93
N ALA A 304 -6.39 -11.53 19.90
CA ALA A 304 -5.32 -12.48 20.11
C ALA A 304 -4.46 -11.88 21.22
N THR A 305 -4.62 -12.37 22.45
CA THR A 305 -3.80 -11.97 23.61
C THR A 305 -2.34 -12.43 23.46
N ALA A 306 -1.97 -12.96 22.29
CA ALA A 306 -0.66 -13.51 21.98
C ALA A 306 0.37 -12.45 21.53
N ASP A 307 -0.02 -11.29 21.00
CA ASP A 307 0.94 -10.34 20.39
C ASP A 307 1.02 -8.95 21.03
N ILE A 308 0.28 -8.67 22.11
CA ILE A 308 0.45 -7.39 22.83
C ILE A 308 1.72 -7.47 23.69
N ALA A 309 2.75 -6.72 23.30
CA ALA A 309 3.94 -6.51 24.11
C ALA A 309 3.62 -5.58 25.28
N TYR A 310 3.00 -6.12 26.34
CA TYR A 310 2.63 -5.40 27.56
C TYR A 310 3.83 -4.78 28.30
N GLY A 311 5.05 -5.27 28.05
CA GLY A 311 6.28 -4.76 28.64
C GLY A 311 6.58 -5.36 30.03
N ASP A 312 7.04 -4.54 30.98
CA ASP A 312 7.41 -4.92 32.34
C ASP A 312 6.59 -4.20 33.43
N ASP A 313 6.94 -4.37 34.71
CA ASP A 313 6.29 -3.71 35.86
C ASP A 313 7.27 -2.80 36.61
N THR A 314 8.03 -1.97 35.88
CA THR A 314 9.07 -1.12 36.50
C THR A 314 8.59 0.28 36.88
N SER A 315 7.41 0.70 36.42
CA SER A 315 6.81 1.98 36.83
C SER A 315 6.44 1.98 38.31
N GLN A 316 6.45 3.17 38.93
CA GLN A 316 5.91 3.38 40.28
C GLN A 316 4.41 3.15 40.38
N TRP A 317 3.70 3.23 39.25
CA TRP A 317 2.26 3.04 39.13
C TRP A 317 1.88 1.59 38.78
N SER A 318 2.87 0.77 38.38
CA SER A 318 2.62 -0.65 38.14
C SER A 318 2.00 -1.39 39.33
N LYS A 319 1.05 -2.29 39.06
CA LYS A 319 0.37 -3.14 40.07
C LYS A 319 -0.49 -2.36 41.06
N ASP A 320 -1.01 -1.20 40.68
CA ASP A 320 -1.95 -0.43 41.49
C ASP A 320 -3.43 -0.76 41.21
N GLY A 321 -3.69 -1.56 40.17
CA GLY A 321 -5.01 -2.03 39.77
C GLY A 321 -5.64 -1.26 38.61
N GLU A 322 -4.95 -0.28 38.05
CA GLU A 322 -5.31 0.43 36.83
C GLU A 322 -4.21 0.22 35.77
N CYS A 323 -4.55 0.24 34.48
CA CYS A 323 -3.57 0.18 33.42
C CYS A 323 -3.00 1.59 33.15
N ASP A 324 -1.72 1.82 33.46
CA ASP A 324 -1.06 3.12 33.30
C ASP A 324 -0.38 3.30 31.93
N ASP A 325 -0.41 2.27 31.08
CA ASP A 325 0.23 2.32 29.78
C ASP A 325 -0.59 3.17 28.79
N PRO A 326 -0.02 4.27 28.24
CA PRO A 326 -0.72 5.18 27.33
C PRO A 326 -1.16 4.55 26.00
N ARG A 327 -0.73 3.33 25.67
CA ARG A 327 -1.21 2.58 24.50
C ARG A 327 -2.63 2.04 24.68
N PHE A 328 -3.18 2.05 25.89
CA PHE A 328 -4.47 1.45 26.20
C PHE A 328 -5.54 2.52 26.47
N SER A 329 -6.80 2.19 26.19
CA SER A 329 -7.96 3.02 26.54
C SER A 329 -9.05 2.17 27.20
N GLY A 330 -9.88 2.75 28.06
CA GLY A 330 -11.04 2.06 28.65
C GLY A 330 -11.28 2.37 30.12
N THR A 331 -12.21 1.66 30.74
CA THR A 331 -12.58 1.86 32.15
C THR A 331 -11.60 1.23 33.14
N GLY A 332 -10.72 0.35 32.68
CA GLY A 332 -9.62 -0.23 33.46
C GLY A 332 -8.29 0.48 33.27
N VAL A 333 -8.27 1.62 32.57
CA VAL A 333 -7.08 2.44 32.30
C VAL A 333 -7.06 3.63 33.25
N ALA A 334 -5.87 3.99 33.73
CA ALA A 334 -5.68 5.10 34.66
C ALA A 334 -6.21 6.42 34.08
N GLY A 335 -6.74 7.27 34.96
CA GLY A 335 -7.31 8.56 34.57
C GLY A 335 -6.28 9.60 34.13
N GLU A 336 -5.02 9.42 34.53
CA GLU A 336 -3.88 10.23 34.14
C GLU A 336 -2.78 9.29 33.65
N LEU A 337 -2.37 9.44 32.39
CA LEU A 337 -1.38 8.59 31.74
C LEU A 337 -0.11 9.40 31.50
N LEU A 338 1.06 8.82 31.81
CA LEU A 338 2.35 9.44 31.55
C LEU A 338 3.11 8.62 30.52
N ASP A 339 3.85 9.29 29.64
CA ASP A 339 4.69 8.61 28.64
C ASP A 339 5.77 7.72 29.29
N ALA A 340 6.21 8.08 30.50
CA ALA A 340 7.17 7.30 31.28
C ALA A 340 6.63 5.93 31.73
N ASP A 341 5.32 5.69 31.62
CA ASP A 341 4.64 4.45 32.01
C ASP A 341 4.38 3.52 30.80
N LEU A 342 4.81 3.93 29.59
CA LEU A 342 4.74 3.15 28.36
C LEU A 342 5.44 1.79 28.51
N GLY A 343 4.67 0.71 28.45
CA GLY A 343 5.19 -0.65 28.58
C GLY A 343 5.77 -0.97 29.97
N HIS A 344 5.41 -0.20 31.00
CA HIS A 344 5.95 -0.37 32.36
C HIS A 344 4.90 -0.75 33.40
N ASP A 345 3.70 -1.09 32.95
CA ASP A 345 2.59 -1.60 33.76
C ASP A 345 1.94 -2.86 33.13
N ALA A 346 2.77 -3.86 32.88
CA ALA A 346 2.37 -5.04 32.15
C ALA A 346 1.32 -5.91 32.87
N THR A 347 1.35 -5.95 34.20
CA THR A 347 0.42 -6.78 34.98
C THR A 347 -1.00 -6.25 34.91
N ASP A 348 -1.21 -4.95 35.17
CA ASP A 348 -2.55 -4.40 35.24
C ASP A 348 -3.14 -4.15 33.85
N CYS A 349 -2.32 -3.74 32.87
CA CYS A 349 -2.77 -3.66 31.48
C CYS A 349 -3.20 -5.01 30.89
N ARG A 350 -2.50 -6.10 31.23
CA ARG A 350 -2.95 -7.45 30.84
C ARG A 350 -4.25 -7.82 31.53
N ALA A 351 -4.35 -7.59 32.84
CA ALA A 351 -5.54 -7.91 33.60
C ALA A 351 -6.76 -7.09 33.11
N ALA A 352 -6.56 -5.83 32.74
CA ALA A 352 -7.61 -4.96 32.22
C ALA A 352 -8.07 -5.38 30.81
N VAL A 353 -7.15 -5.83 29.95
CA VAL A 353 -7.52 -6.40 28.64
C VAL A 353 -8.26 -7.74 28.81
N GLU A 354 -7.77 -8.63 29.68
CA GLU A 354 -8.44 -9.91 30.01
C GLU A 354 -9.84 -9.66 30.60
N ALA A 355 -10.03 -8.59 31.36
CA ALA A 355 -11.31 -8.20 31.92
C ALA A 355 -12.23 -7.47 30.91
N GLY A 356 -11.75 -7.18 29.69
CA GLY A 356 -12.47 -6.38 28.70
C GLY A 356 -12.69 -4.92 29.12
N THR A 357 -11.94 -4.43 30.11
CA THR A 357 -12.02 -3.06 30.62
C THR A 357 -10.96 -2.14 30.02
N ALA A 358 -9.93 -2.69 29.36
CA ALA A 358 -8.98 -1.96 28.54
C ALA A 358 -8.94 -2.51 27.11
N THR A 359 -8.77 -1.61 26.14
CA THR A 359 -8.58 -1.87 24.72
C THR A 359 -7.21 -1.37 24.33
N TYR A 360 -6.41 -2.23 23.69
CA TYR A 360 -5.12 -1.83 23.13
C TYR A 360 -5.35 -1.02 21.84
N ASN A 361 -4.85 0.20 21.80
CA ASN A 361 -5.06 1.11 20.67
C ASN A 361 -3.94 1.00 19.60
N GLY A 362 -3.03 0.02 19.74
CA GLY A 362 -1.83 -0.10 18.93
C GLY A 362 -0.57 0.42 19.64
N GLU A 363 0.61 0.24 19.03
CA GLU A 363 1.79 0.97 19.46
C GLU A 363 1.46 2.47 19.37
N SER A 364 1.77 3.23 20.42
CA SER A 364 1.26 4.59 20.61
C SER A 364 1.21 5.39 19.31
N PRO A 365 0.16 6.21 19.11
CA PRO A 365 0.08 7.08 17.95
C PRO A 365 1.40 7.84 17.90
N THR A 366 2.10 7.76 16.76
CA THR A 366 3.30 8.56 16.51
C THR A 366 3.03 9.93 17.10
N THR A 367 3.71 10.28 18.19
CA THR A 367 3.82 11.67 18.62
C THR A 367 4.07 12.42 17.33
N PRO A 368 3.32 13.49 16.99
CA PRO A 368 3.69 14.31 15.85
C PRO A 368 5.15 14.69 16.07
N VAL A 369 6.06 14.01 15.38
CA VAL A 369 7.47 14.27 15.48
C VAL A 369 7.59 15.72 15.08
N ALA A 370 8.15 16.54 15.97
CA ALA A 370 8.25 17.96 15.72
C ALA A 370 8.87 18.12 14.32
N ALA A 371 8.19 18.80 13.41
CA ALA A 371 8.67 18.92 12.04
C ALA A 371 10.12 19.43 12.07
N PHE A 372 11.00 18.83 11.25
CA PHE A 372 12.41 19.19 11.24
C PHE A 372 12.56 20.71 11.06
N ASP A 373 13.26 21.35 11.99
CA ASP A 373 13.50 22.78 11.95
C ASP A 373 14.65 23.09 10.99
N TYR A 374 14.30 23.47 9.76
CA TYR A 374 15.29 23.89 8.76
C TYR A 374 16.00 25.19 9.14
N GLY A 375 15.50 25.99 10.08
CA GLY A 375 16.08 27.30 10.43
C GLY A 375 15.67 28.42 9.47
N SER A 376 16.61 29.31 9.14
CA SER A 376 16.38 30.46 8.25
C SER A 376 17.64 30.86 7.46
N ASP A 377 17.49 31.69 6.43
CA ASP A 377 18.58 32.08 5.52
C ASP A 377 19.42 33.26 6.06
N TRP A 378 20.03 33.08 7.21
CA TRP A 378 20.82 34.15 7.84
C TRP A 378 22.33 34.04 7.57
N SER A 379 22.83 32.85 7.19
CA SER A 379 24.25 32.65 6.90
C SER A 379 24.67 33.49 5.70
N LYS A 380 25.98 33.80 5.64
CA LYS A 380 26.61 34.39 4.46
C LYS A 380 26.50 33.49 3.22
N TRP A 381 26.39 32.19 3.43
CA TRP A 381 26.36 31.18 2.38
C TRP A 381 24.94 30.78 1.97
N ALA A 382 23.92 31.29 2.67
CA ALA A 382 22.54 31.01 2.33
C ALA A 382 22.18 31.41 0.89
N ASN A 383 21.38 30.57 0.21
CA ASN A 383 20.91 30.79 -1.17
C ASN A 383 22.04 30.83 -2.22
N ASP A 384 23.13 30.09 -2.03
CA ASP A 384 24.21 29.96 -3.00
C ASP A 384 24.12 28.68 -3.87
N GLY A 385 23.15 27.81 -3.58
CA GLY A 385 22.85 26.60 -4.31
C GLY A 385 23.51 25.34 -3.75
N GLU A 386 24.27 25.46 -2.67
CA GLU A 386 24.74 24.35 -1.83
C GLU A 386 24.00 24.39 -0.48
N CYS A 387 23.94 23.26 0.24
CA CYS A 387 23.42 23.19 1.60
C CYS A 387 24.59 23.31 2.60
N ASP A 388 24.73 24.47 3.23
CA ASP A 388 25.84 24.77 4.16
C ASP A 388 25.58 24.33 5.61
N ASP A 389 24.44 23.68 5.86
CA ASP A 389 24.06 23.22 7.19
C ASP A 389 24.63 21.82 7.48
N LEU A 390 25.47 21.72 8.52
CA LEU A 390 26.14 20.48 8.91
C LEU A 390 25.20 19.33 9.26
N ARG A 391 23.92 19.62 9.55
CA ARG A 391 22.90 18.60 9.85
C ARG A 391 22.52 17.79 8.62
N PHE A 392 22.98 18.19 7.44
CA PHE A 392 22.74 17.49 6.19
C PHE A 392 24.00 16.76 5.70
N MET A 393 23.80 15.79 4.82
CA MET A 393 24.84 15.10 4.06
C MET A 393 24.33 14.82 2.64
N GLY A 394 25.22 14.72 1.64
CA GLY A 394 24.86 14.27 0.29
C GLY A 394 25.42 15.12 -0.84
N GLU A 395 24.92 14.89 -2.06
CA GLU A 395 25.36 15.57 -3.27
C GLU A 395 24.73 16.97 -3.38
N GLY A 396 25.35 17.94 -2.72
CA GLY A 396 24.86 19.32 -2.70
C GLY A 396 25.17 20.04 -1.41
N THR A 397 25.71 19.35 -0.40
CA THR A 397 26.26 20.03 0.78
C THR A 397 27.61 20.69 0.45
N ASP A 398 27.95 21.80 1.10
CA ASP A 398 29.29 22.38 0.98
C ASP A 398 30.37 21.39 1.46
N LYS A 399 31.58 21.55 0.91
CA LYS A 399 32.73 20.69 1.24
C LYS A 399 33.28 20.96 2.63
N LYS A 400 32.91 22.07 3.27
CA LYS A 400 33.37 22.53 4.58
C LYS A 400 32.20 23.08 5.39
N LEU A 401 31.37 22.16 5.85
CA LEU A 401 30.29 22.45 6.79
C LEU A 401 30.86 23.03 8.08
N LEU A 402 30.40 24.24 8.46
CA LEU A 402 30.83 24.94 9.67
C LEU A 402 29.70 24.94 10.69
N THR A 403 30.05 24.82 11.98
CA THR A 403 29.10 24.97 13.09
C THR A 403 28.45 26.35 13.11
N ASP A 404 29.16 27.37 12.65
CA ASP A 404 28.63 28.73 12.53
C ASP A 404 27.53 28.87 11.46
N ASP A 405 27.33 27.89 10.57
CA ASP A 405 26.32 27.97 9.50
C ASP A 405 25.07 27.10 9.81
N LEU A 406 25.03 26.49 10.99
CA LEU A 406 23.91 25.69 11.48
C LEU A 406 22.60 26.51 11.51
N TYR A 407 21.51 25.96 10.97
CA TYR A 407 20.21 26.65 10.80
C TYR A 407 20.28 27.90 9.90
N GLY A 408 21.37 28.08 9.16
CA GLY A 408 21.71 29.31 8.43
C GLY A 408 21.35 29.33 6.97
N ASP A 409 20.97 28.19 6.41
CA ASP A 409 20.77 27.99 4.97
C ASP A 409 19.54 27.10 4.69
N ALA A 410 18.39 27.56 5.16
CA ALA A 410 17.17 26.76 5.14
C ALA A 410 16.64 26.52 3.72
N THR A 411 16.71 27.53 2.84
CA THR A 411 16.13 27.46 1.50
C THR A 411 16.84 26.42 0.63
N ASP A 412 18.17 26.41 0.59
CA ASP A 412 18.90 25.47 -0.25
C ASP A 412 18.87 24.06 0.32
N CYS A 413 19.06 23.89 1.63
CA CYS A 413 18.95 22.58 2.27
C CYS A 413 17.56 21.95 2.07
N LYS A 414 16.48 22.74 2.17
CA LYS A 414 15.12 22.23 1.93
C LYS A 414 14.88 21.88 0.46
N ALA A 415 15.40 22.68 -0.46
CA ALA A 415 15.27 22.40 -1.89
C ALA A 415 16.02 21.12 -2.28
N LEU A 416 17.27 20.99 -1.82
CA LEU A 416 18.12 19.83 -2.10
C LEU A 416 17.62 18.55 -1.42
N GLU A 417 17.00 18.66 -0.24
CA GLU A 417 16.36 17.51 0.43
C GLU A 417 15.12 17.05 -0.34
N ALA A 418 14.28 17.99 -0.80
CA ALA A 418 13.11 17.67 -1.63
C ALA A 418 13.49 17.07 -3.00
N GLU A 419 14.69 17.39 -3.52
CA GLU A 419 15.27 16.78 -4.71
C GLU A 419 15.90 15.40 -4.46
N GLY A 420 15.97 14.96 -3.19
CA GLY A 420 16.64 13.71 -2.79
C GLY A 420 18.16 13.74 -2.90
N ARG A 421 18.75 14.93 -3.02
CA ARG A 421 20.18 15.14 -3.21
C ARG A 421 20.95 15.21 -1.91
N VAL A 422 20.32 15.74 -0.87
CA VAL A 422 20.83 15.72 0.51
C VAL A 422 19.83 15.05 1.43
N THR A 423 20.32 14.50 2.54
CA THR A 423 19.51 13.89 3.59
C THR A 423 19.89 14.45 4.95
N ILE A 424 18.91 14.53 5.85
CA ILE A 424 19.14 14.89 7.25
C ILE A 424 19.92 13.76 7.92
N ARG A 425 21.04 14.12 8.58
CA ARG A 425 21.81 13.20 9.41
C ARG A 425 20.93 12.65 10.53
N LYS A 426 20.93 11.33 10.71
CA LYS A 426 20.05 10.61 11.64
C LYS A 426 20.02 11.23 13.04
N VAL A 427 21.17 11.59 13.60
CA VAL A 427 21.26 12.18 14.95
C VAL A 427 20.57 13.55 15.11
N TYR A 428 20.34 14.27 14.00
CA TYR A 428 19.62 15.53 13.99
C TYR A 428 18.15 15.38 13.58
N SER A 429 17.70 14.16 13.31
CA SER A 429 16.31 13.88 12.96
C SER A 429 15.41 13.92 14.20
N PRO A 430 14.21 14.53 14.13
CA PRO A 430 13.26 14.53 15.23
C PRO A 430 12.86 13.12 15.66
N GLU A 431 12.88 12.17 14.71
CA GLU A 431 12.57 10.77 14.94
C GLU A 431 13.63 10.10 15.84
N TYR A 432 14.92 10.40 15.64
CA TYR A 432 15.97 9.91 16.52
C TYR A 432 15.90 10.54 17.91
N ALA A 433 15.67 11.86 18.00
CA ALA A 433 15.50 12.51 19.29
C ALA A 433 14.31 11.96 20.08
N ALA A 434 13.21 11.61 19.40
CA ALA A 434 12.03 11.01 20.01
C ALA A 434 12.25 9.56 20.49
N GLY A 435 13.30 8.87 20.02
CA GLY A 435 13.63 7.51 20.43
C GLY A 435 14.38 7.40 21.76
N ALA A 436 14.74 8.52 22.38
CA ALA A 436 15.35 8.54 23.71
C ALA A 436 14.31 8.25 24.82
N PRO A 437 14.70 7.60 25.92
CA PRO A 437 16.06 7.22 26.28
C PRO A 437 16.56 5.95 25.58
N TYR A 438 17.81 5.96 25.11
CA TYR A 438 18.42 4.80 24.44
C TYR A 438 19.09 3.83 25.41
N ASP A 439 18.92 2.52 25.20
CA ASP A 439 19.73 1.51 25.89
C ASP A 439 21.19 1.60 25.44
N SER A 440 22.08 1.85 26.40
CA SER A 440 23.52 2.00 26.18
C SER A 440 24.32 0.80 26.69
N SER A 441 23.66 -0.26 27.18
CA SER A 441 24.28 -1.41 27.84
C SER A 441 25.30 -2.16 26.97
N HIS A 442 25.18 -2.04 25.65
CA HIS A 442 26.05 -2.66 24.66
C HIS A 442 27.29 -1.82 24.30
N ILE A 443 27.37 -0.56 24.76
CA ILE A 443 28.43 0.37 24.39
C ILE A 443 29.49 0.44 25.49
N GLU A 444 30.75 0.24 25.11
CA GLU A 444 31.88 0.49 25.99
C GLU A 444 32.30 1.98 25.89
N PHE A 445 31.91 2.75 26.90
CA PHE A 445 32.24 4.19 26.99
C PHE A 445 33.61 4.47 27.62
N GLY A 446 34.21 3.48 28.29
CA GLY A 446 35.54 3.61 28.89
C GLY A 446 35.55 4.33 30.25
N ASP A 447 36.50 5.26 30.43
CA ASP A 447 36.72 6.04 31.66
C ASP A 447 36.59 7.56 31.42
N ASN A 448 36.99 8.38 32.40
CA ASN A 448 36.95 9.85 32.33
C ASN A 448 38.35 10.46 32.53
N SER A 449 39.37 9.88 31.89
CA SER A 449 40.77 10.23 32.17
C SER A 449 41.38 11.28 31.24
N SER A 450 40.66 11.75 30.22
CA SER A 450 41.13 12.83 29.35
C SER A 450 41.08 14.19 30.07
N ASP A 451 41.79 15.18 29.51
CA ASP A 451 41.75 16.56 30.01
C ASP A 451 40.40 17.25 29.74
N TYR A 452 39.60 16.70 28.83
CA TYR A 452 38.32 17.25 28.40
C TYR A 452 37.11 16.52 29.00
N ALA A 453 37.31 15.37 29.65
CA ALA A 453 36.22 14.62 30.28
C ALA A 453 35.46 15.41 31.35
N ASN A 454 34.14 15.20 31.43
CA ASN A 454 33.22 15.88 32.35
C ASN A 454 33.08 17.39 32.08
N ASP A 455 33.06 17.80 30.82
CA ASP A 455 32.82 19.17 30.38
C ASP A 455 31.40 19.41 29.83
N ASP A 456 30.51 18.43 30.01
CA ASP A 456 29.13 18.36 29.52
C ASP A 456 29.03 18.16 27.99
N ARG A 457 30.12 17.78 27.32
CA ARG A 457 30.15 17.38 25.91
C ARG A 457 30.86 16.05 25.76
N CYS A 458 30.46 15.27 24.76
CA CYS A 458 31.15 14.03 24.43
C CYS A 458 32.37 14.29 23.55
N ASP A 459 33.57 14.11 24.08
CA ASP A 459 34.84 14.27 23.35
C ASP A 459 35.31 13.02 22.62
N ASP A 460 34.65 11.88 22.86
CA ASP A 460 35.02 10.61 22.24
C ASP A 460 34.76 10.65 20.72
N PRO A 461 35.81 10.50 19.88
CA PRO A 461 35.72 10.62 18.42
C PRO A 461 34.81 9.58 17.76
N ARG A 462 34.38 8.54 18.49
CA ARG A 462 33.46 7.52 17.99
C ARG A 462 32.02 8.02 17.88
N PHE A 463 31.69 9.14 18.51
CA PHE A 463 30.34 9.69 18.51
C PHE A 463 30.23 10.96 17.68
N GLU A 464 29.08 11.14 17.04
CA GLU A 464 28.71 12.40 16.37
C GLU A 464 27.37 12.91 16.89
N GLY A 465 27.17 14.22 16.90
CA GLY A 465 25.87 14.83 17.19
C GLY A 465 25.94 16.18 17.89
N PRO A 466 24.78 16.79 18.20
CA PRO A 466 24.68 18.08 18.89
C PRO A 466 25.52 18.20 20.18
N ASN A 467 25.59 17.13 20.96
CA ASN A 467 26.32 17.11 22.23
C ASN A 467 27.74 16.54 22.13
N ALA A 468 28.22 16.24 20.92
CA ALA A 468 29.62 15.93 20.69
C ALA A 468 30.47 17.22 20.70
N ALA A 469 31.74 17.09 21.06
CA ALA A 469 32.70 18.16 20.96
C ALA A 469 32.95 18.54 19.49
N SER A 470 33.18 19.83 19.23
CA SER A 470 33.45 20.32 17.87
C SER A 470 34.86 19.98 17.37
N VAL A 471 35.75 19.59 18.29
CA VAL A 471 37.13 19.18 17.99
C VAL A 471 37.34 17.86 18.70
N LEU A 472 37.44 16.78 17.92
CA LEU A 472 37.61 15.43 18.45
C LEU A 472 39.08 15.03 18.29
N LEU A 473 39.69 14.53 19.37
CA LEU A 473 41.06 14.02 19.36
C LEU A 473 41.04 12.50 19.51
N GLU A 474 41.90 11.80 18.75
CA GLU A 474 42.10 10.35 18.91
C GLU A 474 42.52 9.97 20.34
N SER A 475 43.12 10.90 21.09
CA SER A 475 43.51 10.68 22.50
C SER A 475 42.34 10.60 23.47
N ASP A 476 41.14 11.01 23.06
CA ASP A 476 39.96 11.09 23.93
C ASP A 476 39.01 9.90 23.72
N GLU A 477 39.38 8.97 22.85
CA GLU A 477 38.69 7.70 22.63
C GLU A 477 38.61 6.88 23.93
N TYR A 478 37.40 6.49 24.36
CA TYR A 478 37.13 5.78 25.62
C TYR A 478 37.50 6.56 26.89
N HIS A 479 37.66 7.88 26.82
CA HIS A 479 38.17 8.67 27.94
C HIS A 479 37.21 9.76 28.42
N ASP A 480 35.96 9.73 27.96
CA ASP A 480 34.90 10.65 28.35
C ASP A 480 33.54 9.96 28.57
N SER A 481 33.58 8.92 29.39
CA SER A 481 32.45 8.00 29.61
C SER A 481 31.16 8.63 30.15
N VAL A 482 31.25 9.61 31.05
CA VAL A 482 30.08 10.17 31.72
C VAL A 482 29.27 11.02 30.75
N ASP A 483 29.94 11.90 30.00
CA ASP A 483 29.25 12.84 29.11
C ASP A 483 28.76 12.11 27.85
N CYS A 484 29.59 11.23 27.27
CA CYS A 484 29.18 10.42 26.12
C CYS A 484 28.01 9.48 26.44
N LYS A 485 28.02 8.84 27.62
CA LYS A 485 26.89 7.98 28.01
C LYS A 485 25.62 8.80 28.18
N ALA A 486 25.68 9.90 28.93
CA ALA A 486 24.53 10.75 29.16
C ALA A 486 23.95 11.31 27.85
N ALA A 487 24.82 11.76 26.94
CA ALA A 487 24.43 12.30 25.66
C ALA A 487 23.82 11.24 24.72
N TYR A 488 24.36 10.01 24.71
CA TYR A 488 23.84 8.91 23.90
C TYR A 488 22.46 8.47 24.40
N GLU A 489 22.33 8.25 25.71
CA GLU A 489 21.05 7.88 26.34
C GLU A 489 20.00 8.97 26.11
N ALA A 490 20.40 10.25 26.10
CA ALA A 490 19.50 11.37 25.79
C ALA A 490 19.16 11.53 24.29
N GLY A 491 19.70 10.69 23.39
CA GLY A 491 19.46 10.78 21.94
C GLY A 491 20.10 12.02 21.28
N THR A 492 21.12 12.61 21.92
CA THR A 492 21.79 13.83 21.44
C THR A 492 23.11 13.56 20.73
N ILE A 493 23.57 12.31 20.71
CA ILE A 493 24.67 11.80 19.91
C ILE A 493 24.34 10.39 19.38
N ILE A 494 25.05 9.95 18.35
CA ILE A 494 25.00 8.60 17.81
C ILE A 494 26.44 8.04 17.69
N LEU A 495 26.60 6.74 17.94
CA LEU A 495 27.86 6.04 17.73
C LEU A 495 28.06 5.82 16.21
N THR A 496 29.09 6.42 15.64
CA THR A 496 29.40 6.33 14.19
C THR A 496 30.40 5.25 13.84
N SER A 497 31.19 4.81 14.83
CA SER A 497 32.16 3.75 14.65
C SER A 497 32.46 3.07 15.98
N GLU A 498 32.31 1.76 16.05
CA GLU A 498 33.08 0.94 16.98
C GLU A 498 34.50 0.87 16.41
N ALA A 499 35.49 1.44 17.08
CA ALA A 499 36.79 1.65 16.44
C ALA A 499 37.45 0.34 15.94
N GLY A 500 37.87 0.39 14.68
CA GLY A 500 39.14 -0.12 14.17
C GLY A 500 39.56 -1.56 14.46
N LEU A 501 39.42 -2.42 13.44
CA LEU A 501 40.47 -3.39 13.08
C LEU A 501 41.49 -2.77 12.12
#